data_AF-A0A6G0J4G1-F1
#
_entry.id   AF-A0A6G0J4G1-F1
#
_cell.length_a   1.000
_cell.length_b   1.000
_cell.length_c   1.000
_cell.angle_alpha   90.00
_cell.angle_beta   90.00
_cell.angle_gamma   90.00
#
_symmetry.space_group_name_H-M   'P 1'
#
loop_
_entity.id
_entity.type
_entity.pdbx_description
1 polymer ?
#
loop_
_entity_poly.entity_id
_entity_poly.type
_entity_poly.pdbx_seq_one_letter_code
_entity_poly.pdbx_strand_id
1 'polypeptide(L)'
;MCYPGVLSVLWLLCVTLLVCLLFWLRKKGQGGDDLLASECDSETSSSSDQARDAAGFSSRTMAQQAPTDPTKMGEGRAIAVLTSGGDAQGMNAAVRATVRVGIYTGAKVFFVHEGYQGLVDGGDHIRPATWESVSMMLQLGGTVIGSARCQDFRTKEGRTKAAFNLVKLGITNLCVIGGDGSLTGANQFRTEWRELLADLVKAGKITANEAKGSSHLNIVGMVGSIDNDFCGTDMTIGTDSALHRIIEIVDAITTTAQSHQRTFILEVMGRHCGYLALVTALACGADWVFIPEMPPEDGWEEHLKDVRGSRLNIIIVAEGAINRNGKPITCDQIKELVSKKLGFDTRTTILGHVQRGGTPSAFDRILASRMGVEAVMALLEATPETPACVVSLSGNMAVRLPLMECVQVTKDVTTAMAEGRFEDAVKLRGKSFENNWNTYQMLAHVHPPDTKSNINIAVLNVGAPCAGMNAAVRSAVRVGLLQGHEMLAVHEGFDGLAHGMDGLEKGGSMLGTKRSLPHEFMEEISLSITKFNIHAVIIIGGFEAFVGGLEMVQAREKYEELCIPLVVIPATCLQQCSWI
;
A
#
# COMPACT_ATOMS: atom_id res chain seq x y z
N MET A 1 -38.13 -24.34 -10.65
CA MET A 1 -38.81 -23.54 -11.69
C MET A 1 -37.84 -22.48 -12.17
N CYS A 2 -37.39 -22.61 -13.42
CA CYS A 2 -36.45 -21.69 -14.06
C CYS A 2 -37.17 -20.43 -14.54
N TYR A 3 -36.57 -19.25 -14.36
CA TYR A 3 -36.97 -18.01 -15.03
C TYR A 3 -35.82 -17.56 -15.98
N PRO A 4 -36.04 -17.54 -17.31
CA PRO A 4 -35.13 -16.94 -18.28
C PRO A 4 -35.61 -15.53 -18.62
N GLY A 5 -34.91 -14.49 -18.16
CA GLY A 5 -35.35 -13.11 -18.43
C GLY A 5 -34.34 -11.98 -18.23
N VAL A 6 -33.08 -12.28 -17.92
CA VAL A 6 -32.07 -11.24 -17.59
C VAL A 6 -30.96 -11.12 -18.63
N LEU A 7 -30.88 -12.01 -19.63
CA LEU A 7 -29.85 -11.96 -20.67
C LEU A 7 -30.19 -11.13 -21.92
N SER A 8 -31.44 -10.70 -22.16
CA SER A 8 -31.79 -9.98 -23.40
C SER A 8 -31.69 -8.44 -23.31
N VAL A 9 -31.72 -7.86 -22.11
CA VAL A 9 -31.69 -6.39 -21.93
C VAL A 9 -30.25 -5.84 -21.89
N LEU A 10 -29.30 -6.58 -21.32
CA LEU A 10 -27.88 -6.21 -21.34
C LEU A 10 -27.28 -6.23 -22.77
N TRP A 11 -27.76 -7.14 -23.63
CA TRP A 11 -27.29 -7.24 -25.01
C TRP A 11 -27.80 -6.06 -25.87
N LEU A 12 -29.04 -5.60 -25.65
CA LEU A 12 -29.59 -4.42 -26.33
C LEU A 12 -28.89 -3.10 -25.93
N LEU A 13 -28.50 -2.95 -24.66
CA LEU A 13 -27.77 -1.76 -24.19
C LEU A 13 -26.33 -1.70 -24.73
N CYS A 14 -25.61 -2.83 -24.80
CA CYS A 14 -24.27 -2.87 -25.38
C CYS A 14 -24.25 -2.55 -26.88
N VAL A 15 -25.24 -3.02 -27.65
CA VAL A 15 -25.34 -2.70 -29.09
C VAL A 15 -25.70 -1.23 -29.31
N THR A 16 -26.54 -0.65 -28.45
CA THR A 16 -26.94 0.77 -28.57
C THR A 16 -25.77 1.71 -28.23
N LEU A 17 -24.95 1.39 -27.21
CA LEU A 17 -23.74 2.14 -26.88
C LEU A 17 -22.65 2.06 -27.95
N LEU A 18 -22.50 0.89 -28.61
CA LEU A 18 -21.56 0.73 -29.72
C LEU A 18 -21.96 1.56 -30.95
N VAL A 19 -23.26 1.65 -31.25
CA VAL A 19 -23.80 2.47 -32.34
C VAL A 19 -23.65 3.97 -32.05
N CYS A 20 -23.85 4.40 -30.80
CA CYS A 20 -23.61 5.79 -30.39
C CYS A 20 -22.12 6.18 -30.45
N LEU A 21 -21.20 5.28 -30.07
CA LEU A 21 -19.76 5.51 -30.16
C LEU A 21 -19.28 5.60 -31.62
N LEU A 22 -19.83 4.75 -32.51
CA LEU A 22 -19.56 4.80 -33.94
C LEU A 22 -20.13 6.07 -34.60
N PHE A 23 -21.29 6.57 -34.15
CA PHE A 23 -21.84 7.86 -34.58
C PHE A 23 -21.01 9.06 -34.08
N TRP A 24 -20.45 8.98 -32.86
CA TRP A 24 -19.58 10.02 -32.32
C TRP A 24 -18.23 10.07 -33.04
N LEU A 25 -17.62 8.93 -33.33
CA LEU A 25 -16.37 8.85 -34.11
C LEU A 25 -16.55 9.32 -35.56
N ARG A 26 -17.73 9.10 -36.15
CA ARG A 26 -18.06 9.57 -37.50
C ARG A 26 -18.34 11.09 -37.56
N LYS A 27 -18.70 11.72 -36.43
CA LYS A 27 -18.94 13.17 -36.33
C LYS A 27 -17.67 13.98 -36.08
N LYS A 28 -16.54 13.32 -35.76
CA LYS A 28 -15.23 13.96 -35.54
C LYS A 28 -14.29 13.94 -36.76
N GLY A 29 -14.74 13.42 -37.89
CA GLY A 29 -13.99 13.32 -39.14
C GLY A 29 -14.73 13.92 -40.32
N GLN A 30 -14.96 15.24 -40.31
CA GLN A 30 -15.36 16.02 -41.50
C GLN A 30 -15.24 17.52 -41.18
N GLY A 31 -14.37 18.23 -41.92
CA GLY A 31 -14.29 19.70 -41.94
C GLY A 31 -12.86 20.22 -41.86
N GLY A 32 -12.23 20.44 -43.02
CA GLY A 32 -10.95 21.12 -43.18
C GLY A 32 -11.07 22.57 -43.66
N ASP A 33 -9.93 23.24 -43.52
CA ASP A 33 -9.36 24.41 -44.22
C ASP A 33 -9.92 25.85 -44.11
N ASP A 34 -8.92 26.73 -44.00
CA ASP A 34 -8.82 28.19 -44.23
C ASP A 34 -9.43 29.19 -43.24
N LEU A 35 -8.56 29.98 -42.59
CA LEU A 35 -8.39 31.43 -42.84
C LEU A 35 -7.50 32.14 -41.78
N LEU A 36 -6.41 32.72 -42.30
CA LEU A 36 -5.79 34.03 -42.01
C LEU A 36 -5.34 34.43 -40.59
N ALA A 37 -4.05 34.81 -40.57
CA ALA A 37 -3.39 35.65 -39.58
C ALA A 37 -3.90 37.11 -39.61
N SER A 38 -3.95 37.75 -38.45
CA SER A 38 -3.57 39.16 -38.27
C SER A 38 -3.39 39.51 -36.79
N GLU A 39 -2.19 39.97 -36.47
CA GLU A 39 -1.77 41.00 -35.52
C GLU A 39 -2.82 41.60 -34.55
N CYS A 40 -2.44 41.72 -33.26
CA CYS A 40 -2.19 43.04 -32.66
C CYS A 40 -1.67 42.92 -31.22
N ASP A 41 -0.64 43.71 -30.97
CA ASP A 41 0.07 43.95 -29.72
C ASP A 41 -0.82 44.53 -28.61
N SER A 42 -0.46 44.25 -27.35
CA SER A 42 -0.26 45.32 -26.36
C SER A 42 0.52 44.82 -25.15
N GLU A 43 1.68 45.43 -24.97
CA GLU A 43 2.51 45.39 -23.78
C GLU A 43 1.80 46.06 -22.59
N THR A 44 1.99 45.54 -21.37
CA THR A 44 2.38 46.38 -20.22
C THR A 44 3.01 45.56 -19.09
N SER A 45 4.24 45.97 -18.80
CA SER A 45 5.18 45.70 -17.70
C SER A 45 4.60 45.43 -16.29
N SER A 46 5.09 44.37 -15.62
CA SER A 46 6.05 44.36 -14.48
C SER A 46 5.41 44.64 -13.11
N SER A 47 5.70 43.96 -11.99
CA SER A 47 6.87 43.22 -11.52
C SER A 47 6.52 42.40 -10.25
N SER A 48 7.46 41.52 -9.82
CA SER A 48 7.53 40.70 -8.59
C SER A 48 6.80 39.35 -8.58
N ASP A 49 7.50 38.26 -8.91
CA ASP A 49 8.10 37.39 -7.88
C ASP A 49 8.90 36.24 -8.51
N GLN A 50 10.21 36.29 -8.30
CA GLN A 50 11.14 35.20 -8.58
C GLN A 50 11.03 34.15 -7.47
N ALA A 51 10.46 32.97 -7.76
CA ALA A 51 10.82 31.67 -7.15
C ALA A 51 9.85 30.55 -7.57
N ARG A 52 9.80 30.18 -8.86
CA ARG A 52 9.18 28.90 -9.30
C ARG A 52 9.83 28.42 -10.59
N ASP A 53 10.89 27.63 -10.48
CA ASP A 53 11.36 26.75 -11.56
C ASP A 53 12.07 25.53 -10.96
N ALA A 54 11.29 24.49 -10.66
CA ALA A 54 11.76 23.12 -10.44
C ALA A 54 10.59 22.13 -10.55
N ALA A 55 9.84 22.14 -11.66
CA ALA A 55 8.90 21.08 -12.00
C ALA A 55 8.56 21.13 -13.50
N GLY A 56 9.49 20.66 -14.33
CA GLY A 56 9.31 20.52 -15.77
C GLY A 56 9.81 19.17 -16.25
N PHE A 57 9.17 18.08 -15.83
CA PHE A 57 9.43 16.76 -16.43
C PHE A 57 8.77 16.74 -17.81
N SER A 58 9.57 17.01 -18.84
CA SER A 58 9.14 16.92 -20.24
C SER A 58 8.76 15.46 -20.56
N SER A 59 7.46 15.23 -20.71
CA SER A 59 6.89 14.07 -21.39
C SER A 59 7.38 14.07 -22.85
N ARG A 60 8.52 13.43 -23.11
CA ARG A 60 8.94 13.09 -24.48
C ARG A 60 8.01 12.02 -25.00
N THR A 61 7.16 12.40 -25.95
CA THR A 61 6.38 11.49 -26.79
C THR A 61 7.32 10.47 -27.43
N MET A 62 7.29 9.22 -26.95
CA MET A 62 8.02 8.14 -27.61
C MET A 62 7.42 7.93 -29.00
N ALA A 63 8.28 7.92 -30.02
CA ALA A 63 7.90 7.46 -31.35
C ALA A 63 7.30 6.05 -31.23
N GLN A 64 6.06 5.87 -31.70
CA GLN A 64 5.39 4.58 -31.72
C GLN A 64 6.20 3.60 -32.58
N GLN A 65 6.92 2.70 -31.93
CA GLN A 65 7.45 1.49 -32.56
C GLN A 65 6.26 0.62 -33.02
N ALA A 66 6.42 -0.07 -34.15
CA ALA A 66 5.40 -0.99 -34.66
C ALA A 66 4.94 -1.96 -33.56
N PRO A 67 3.65 -2.33 -33.48
CA PRO A 67 3.14 -3.20 -32.44
C PRO A 67 3.88 -4.54 -32.52
N THR A 68 4.80 -4.75 -31.58
CA THR A 68 5.50 -6.00 -31.39
C THR A 68 4.51 -6.98 -30.77
N ASP A 69 4.43 -8.19 -31.32
CA ASP A 69 3.60 -9.25 -30.74
C ASP A 69 4.08 -9.51 -29.30
N PRO A 70 3.25 -9.26 -28.27
CA PRO A 70 3.67 -9.40 -26.88
C PRO A 70 4.08 -10.83 -26.54
N THR A 71 3.63 -11.83 -27.32
CA THR A 71 4.01 -13.24 -27.14
C THR A 71 5.42 -13.57 -27.64
N LYS A 72 6.09 -12.64 -28.33
CA LYS A 72 7.41 -12.85 -28.96
C LYS A 72 8.50 -11.91 -28.48
N MET A 73 8.19 -10.99 -27.58
CA MET A 73 9.15 -9.99 -27.08
C MET A 73 10.40 -10.60 -26.43
N GLY A 74 10.27 -11.82 -25.89
CA GLY A 74 11.32 -12.56 -25.20
C GLY A 74 12.05 -13.60 -26.04
N GLU A 75 11.72 -13.77 -27.34
CA GLU A 75 12.38 -14.78 -28.19
C GLU A 75 13.92 -14.55 -28.19
N GLY A 76 14.67 -15.61 -27.89
CA GLY A 76 16.13 -15.55 -27.80
C GLY A 76 16.69 -14.91 -26.52
N ARG A 77 15.83 -14.47 -25.59
CA ARG A 77 16.23 -13.96 -24.27
C ARG A 77 16.14 -15.03 -23.19
N ALA A 78 16.94 -14.87 -22.15
CA ALA A 78 16.89 -15.69 -20.96
C ALA A 78 16.82 -14.81 -19.69
N ILE A 79 15.92 -15.19 -18.78
CA ILE A 79 15.62 -14.51 -17.52
C ILE A 79 15.92 -15.46 -16.36
N ALA A 80 16.71 -15.04 -15.39
CA ALA A 80 16.81 -15.70 -14.09
C ALA A 80 15.96 -14.97 -13.05
N VAL A 81 15.25 -15.71 -12.21
CA VAL A 81 14.53 -15.17 -11.05
C VAL A 81 15.11 -15.77 -9.76
N LEU A 82 15.38 -14.92 -8.78
CA LEU A 82 15.89 -15.32 -7.47
C LEU A 82 15.17 -14.56 -6.36
N THR A 83 15.07 -15.19 -5.20
CA THR A 83 14.65 -14.55 -3.95
C THR A 83 15.86 -14.46 -3.02
N SER A 84 16.05 -13.30 -2.38
CA SER A 84 17.20 -13.07 -1.51
C SER A 84 16.86 -12.18 -0.32
N GLY A 85 17.40 -12.51 0.85
CA GLY A 85 17.11 -11.83 2.12
C GLY A 85 16.10 -12.60 2.96
N GLY A 86 15.48 -11.92 3.93
CA GLY A 86 14.39 -12.50 4.71
C GLY A 86 13.19 -12.77 3.80
N ASP A 87 12.55 -13.92 3.97
CA ASP A 87 11.35 -14.26 3.22
C ASP A 87 10.15 -13.39 3.65
N ALA A 88 9.22 -13.23 2.71
CA ALA A 88 7.98 -12.50 2.89
C ALA A 88 6.86 -13.20 2.11
N GLN A 89 5.66 -13.21 2.68
CA GLN A 89 4.51 -13.85 2.07
C GLN A 89 4.16 -13.13 0.75
N GLY A 90 4.08 -13.87 -0.34
CA GLY A 90 3.79 -13.30 -1.68
C GLY A 90 4.98 -13.33 -2.63
N MET A 91 6.21 -13.59 -2.15
CA MET A 91 7.36 -13.82 -3.02
C MET A 91 7.10 -14.92 -4.06
N ASN A 92 6.40 -16.00 -3.69
CA ASN A 92 6.00 -17.07 -4.61
C ASN A 92 5.05 -16.59 -5.72
N ALA A 93 4.18 -15.62 -5.44
CA ALA A 93 3.31 -15.03 -6.45
C ALA A 93 4.09 -14.17 -7.45
N ALA A 94 5.10 -13.42 -6.97
CA ALA A 94 6.04 -12.69 -7.83
C ALA A 94 6.86 -13.65 -8.72
N VAL A 95 7.50 -14.66 -8.13
CA VAL A 95 8.24 -15.71 -8.87
C VAL A 95 7.35 -16.35 -9.95
N ARG A 96 6.13 -16.77 -9.56
CA ARG A 96 5.18 -17.38 -10.49
C ARG A 96 4.84 -16.45 -11.66
N ALA A 97 4.56 -15.18 -11.39
CA ALA A 97 4.23 -14.22 -12.44
C ALA A 97 5.42 -14.01 -13.38
N THR A 98 6.63 -13.83 -12.84
CA THR A 98 7.85 -13.70 -13.64
C THR A 98 8.07 -14.92 -14.55
N VAL A 99 7.90 -16.14 -14.04
CA VAL A 99 8.01 -17.35 -14.86
C VAL A 99 6.94 -17.42 -15.94
N ARG A 100 5.66 -17.25 -15.58
CA ARG A 100 4.57 -17.39 -16.55
C ARG A 100 4.64 -16.34 -17.65
N VAL A 101 4.93 -15.09 -17.31
CA VAL A 101 5.03 -14.00 -18.29
C VAL A 101 6.31 -14.13 -19.11
N GLY A 102 7.43 -14.52 -18.50
CA GLY A 102 8.66 -14.81 -19.25
C GLY A 102 8.46 -15.91 -20.30
N ILE A 103 7.81 -17.02 -19.94
CA ILE A 103 7.49 -18.09 -20.90
C ILE A 103 6.47 -17.61 -21.94
N TYR A 104 5.43 -16.87 -21.52
CA TYR A 104 4.39 -16.33 -22.42
C TYR A 104 4.95 -15.40 -23.50
N THR A 105 6.00 -14.64 -23.17
CA THR A 105 6.69 -13.73 -24.10
C THR A 105 7.74 -14.44 -24.97
N GLY A 106 7.94 -15.76 -24.80
CA GLY A 106 8.92 -16.54 -25.57
C GLY A 106 10.33 -16.60 -24.97
N ALA A 107 10.56 -16.01 -23.79
CA ALA A 107 11.84 -16.09 -23.10
C ALA A 107 12.05 -17.44 -22.39
N LYS A 108 13.31 -17.85 -22.27
CA LYS A 108 13.70 -18.94 -21.38
C LYS A 108 13.78 -18.41 -19.95
N VAL A 109 13.12 -19.06 -19.00
CA VAL A 109 13.17 -18.63 -17.59
C VAL A 109 13.87 -19.66 -16.74
N PHE A 110 14.66 -19.21 -15.77
CA PHE A 110 15.41 -20.03 -14.84
C PHE A 110 15.11 -19.63 -13.39
N PHE A 111 14.93 -20.62 -12.52
CA PHE A 111 15.01 -20.42 -11.08
C PHE A 111 16.47 -20.40 -10.65
N VAL A 112 16.80 -19.49 -9.74
CA VAL A 112 18.03 -19.55 -8.96
C VAL A 112 17.64 -19.88 -7.53
N HIS A 113 18.01 -21.08 -7.09
CA HIS A 113 17.70 -21.58 -5.75
C HIS A 113 18.65 -20.96 -4.71
N GLU A 114 18.19 -20.79 -3.47
CA GLU A 114 18.99 -20.29 -2.36
C GLU A 114 19.60 -18.89 -2.60
N GLY A 115 18.92 -18.06 -3.40
CA GLY A 115 19.31 -16.69 -3.68
C GLY A 115 20.69 -16.53 -4.32
N TYR A 116 21.49 -15.59 -3.83
CA TYR A 116 22.83 -15.35 -4.36
C TYR A 116 23.77 -16.54 -4.17
N GLN A 117 23.55 -17.38 -3.17
CA GLN A 117 24.40 -18.55 -2.95
C GLN A 117 24.28 -19.52 -4.12
N GLY A 118 23.06 -19.86 -4.55
CA GLY A 118 22.89 -20.70 -5.74
C GLY A 118 23.33 -20.04 -7.04
N LEU A 119 23.34 -18.71 -7.11
CA LEU A 119 23.95 -18.00 -8.24
C LEU A 119 25.46 -18.26 -8.32
N VAL A 120 26.15 -18.24 -7.18
CA VAL A 120 27.59 -18.54 -7.07
C VAL A 120 27.87 -20.02 -7.31
N ASP A 121 27.08 -20.91 -6.72
CA ASP A 121 27.28 -22.35 -6.78
C ASP A 121 27.00 -22.91 -8.18
N GLY A 122 25.99 -22.37 -8.88
CA GLY A 122 25.62 -22.80 -10.21
C GLY A 122 25.08 -24.23 -10.26
N GLY A 123 25.19 -24.87 -11.43
CA GLY A 123 24.76 -26.26 -11.62
C GLY A 123 23.27 -26.46 -11.28
N ASP A 124 22.99 -27.41 -10.39
CA ASP A 124 21.64 -27.75 -9.96
C ASP A 124 20.92 -26.63 -9.21
N HIS A 125 21.60 -25.55 -8.83
CA HIS A 125 20.96 -24.38 -8.24
C HIS A 125 20.35 -23.44 -9.28
N ILE A 126 20.72 -23.54 -10.57
CA ILE A 126 20.13 -22.73 -11.64
C ILE A 126 19.35 -23.64 -12.59
N ARG A 127 18.02 -23.73 -12.39
CA ARG A 127 17.17 -24.71 -13.07
C ARG A 127 16.22 -24.04 -14.07
N PRO A 128 16.01 -24.61 -15.26
CA PRO A 128 14.99 -24.10 -16.17
C PRO A 128 13.61 -24.23 -15.53
N ALA A 129 12.81 -23.16 -15.62
CA ALA A 129 11.44 -23.12 -15.17
C ALA A 129 10.50 -23.52 -16.32
N THR A 130 9.46 -24.29 -16.01
CA THR A 130 8.35 -24.59 -16.93
C THR A 130 7.06 -23.95 -16.45
N TRP A 131 6.04 -23.92 -17.31
CA TRP A 131 4.73 -23.40 -16.94
C TRP A 131 4.13 -24.15 -15.74
N GLU A 132 4.31 -25.47 -15.70
CA GLU A 132 3.83 -26.37 -14.68
C GLU A 132 4.61 -26.21 -13.37
N SER A 133 5.91 -25.90 -13.45
CA SER A 133 6.81 -25.78 -12.30
C SER A 133 6.36 -24.72 -11.28
N VAL A 134 5.54 -23.74 -11.69
CA VAL A 134 4.98 -22.69 -10.82
C VAL A 134 3.49 -22.86 -10.50
N SER A 135 2.96 -24.06 -10.74
CA SER A 135 1.58 -24.40 -10.36
C SER A 135 1.43 -24.41 -8.85
N MET A 136 0.26 -23.97 -8.36
CA MET A 136 -0.07 -23.95 -6.91
C MET A 136 0.85 -23.09 -6.02
N MET A 137 1.71 -22.24 -6.59
CA MET A 137 2.59 -21.36 -5.82
C MET A 137 1.89 -20.13 -5.21
N LEU A 138 0.74 -19.70 -5.74
CA LEU A 138 0.08 -18.45 -5.34
C LEU A 138 -0.25 -18.39 -3.84
N GLN A 139 -0.65 -19.51 -3.25
CA GLN A 139 -1.09 -19.61 -1.87
C GLN A 139 0.02 -20.00 -0.89
N LEU A 140 1.22 -20.30 -1.37
CA LEU A 140 2.31 -20.77 -0.52
C LEU A 140 3.00 -19.59 0.18
N GLY A 141 3.26 -19.75 1.47
CA GLY A 141 4.11 -18.84 2.26
C GLY A 141 5.59 -18.96 1.92
N GLY A 142 6.39 -18.03 2.43
CA GLY A 142 7.84 -17.99 2.25
C GLY A 142 8.27 -17.93 0.78
N THR A 143 9.37 -18.61 0.44
CA THR A 143 9.86 -18.75 -0.92
C THR A 143 10.20 -20.21 -1.27
N VAL A 144 9.55 -20.74 -2.31
CA VAL A 144 9.74 -22.12 -2.81
C VAL A 144 11.09 -22.36 -3.47
N ILE A 145 11.80 -21.29 -3.87
CA ILE A 145 13.15 -21.39 -4.42
C ILE A 145 14.23 -21.17 -3.35
N GLY A 146 13.85 -20.94 -2.09
CA GLY A 146 14.79 -20.76 -0.99
C GLY A 146 15.49 -19.39 -1.03
N SER A 147 16.11 -19.02 0.09
CA SER A 147 16.86 -17.77 0.23
C SER A 147 17.94 -17.97 1.29
N ALA A 148 19.19 -18.08 0.86
CA ALA A 148 20.33 -18.25 1.75
C ALA A 148 21.15 -16.96 1.87
N ARG A 149 21.74 -16.73 3.04
CA ARG A 149 22.77 -15.70 3.20
C ARG A 149 24.01 -16.13 2.41
N CYS A 150 24.51 -15.25 1.55
CA CYS A 150 25.70 -15.52 0.73
C CYS A 150 26.86 -14.60 1.15
N GLN A 151 27.91 -15.18 1.75
CA GLN A 151 29.15 -14.44 2.02
C GLN A 151 30.02 -14.34 0.77
N ASP A 152 30.05 -15.38 -0.06
CA ASP A 152 30.87 -15.45 -1.27
C ASP A 152 30.54 -14.31 -2.23
N PHE A 153 29.26 -13.97 -2.40
CA PHE A 153 28.84 -12.89 -3.30
C PHE A 153 29.29 -11.49 -2.85
N ARG A 154 29.76 -11.34 -1.61
CA ARG A 154 30.40 -10.09 -1.14
C ARG A 154 31.79 -9.91 -1.74
N THR A 155 32.47 -10.99 -2.11
CA THR A 155 33.78 -10.91 -2.77
C THR A 155 33.62 -10.80 -4.28
N LYS A 156 34.60 -10.16 -4.94
CA LYS A 156 34.63 -10.09 -6.40
C LYS A 156 34.70 -11.50 -7.00
N GLU A 157 35.43 -12.42 -6.38
CA GLU A 157 35.57 -13.81 -6.83
C GLU A 157 34.24 -14.57 -6.85
N GLY A 158 33.41 -14.43 -5.82
CA GLY A 158 32.07 -15.01 -5.81
C GLY A 158 31.19 -14.43 -6.91
N ARG A 159 31.23 -13.10 -7.10
CA ARG A 159 30.53 -12.45 -8.23
C ARG A 159 31.06 -12.91 -9.59
N THR A 160 32.37 -13.14 -9.74
CA THR A 160 32.96 -13.71 -10.96
C THR A 160 32.44 -15.13 -11.24
N LYS A 161 32.30 -15.98 -10.20
CA LYS A 161 31.68 -17.31 -10.34
C LYS A 161 30.21 -17.21 -10.77
N ALA A 162 29.45 -16.32 -10.14
CA ALA A 162 28.06 -16.06 -10.51
C ALA A 162 27.92 -15.57 -11.96
N ALA A 163 28.76 -14.64 -12.40
CA ALA A 163 28.78 -14.17 -13.78
C ALA A 163 29.10 -15.30 -14.76
N PHE A 164 30.07 -16.16 -14.43
CA PHE A 164 30.39 -17.34 -15.23
C PHE A 164 29.18 -18.25 -15.42
N ASN A 165 28.44 -18.57 -14.34
CA ASN A 165 27.27 -19.43 -14.41
C ASN A 165 26.16 -18.85 -15.29
N LEU A 166 25.87 -17.54 -15.15
CA LEU A 166 24.88 -16.85 -15.97
C LEU A 166 25.26 -16.84 -17.45
N VAL A 167 26.51 -16.50 -17.77
CA VAL A 167 27.01 -16.44 -19.16
C VAL A 167 26.94 -17.81 -19.84
N LYS A 168 27.29 -18.89 -19.12
CA LYS A 168 27.21 -20.25 -19.68
C LYS A 168 25.80 -20.70 -20.02
N LEU A 169 24.80 -20.14 -19.33
CA LEU A 169 23.38 -20.38 -19.60
C LEU A 169 22.76 -19.34 -20.56
N GLY A 170 23.54 -18.35 -21.01
CA GLY A 170 23.07 -17.26 -21.87
C GLY A 170 22.11 -16.29 -21.17
N ILE A 171 22.13 -16.25 -19.83
CA ILE A 171 21.23 -15.41 -19.03
C ILE A 171 21.79 -13.99 -18.97
N THR A 172 21.01 -13.04 -19.49
CA THR A 172 21.34 -11.60 -19.55
C THR A 172 20.34 -10.73 -18.80
N ASN A 173 19.29 -11.32 -18.24
CA ASN A 173 18.24 -10.63 -17.50
C ASN A 173 18.07 -11.29 -16.14
N LEU A 174 18.14 -10.49 -15.08
CA LEU A 174 18.06 -10.96 -13.70
C LEU A 174 16.94 -10.23 -12.96
N CYS A 175 15.98 -11.00 -12.48
CA CYS A 175 14.89 -10.55 -11.62
C CYS A 175 15.22 -10.92 -10.17
N VAL A 176 15.38 -9.90 -9.33
CA VAL A 176 15.71 -10.07 -7.90
C VAL A 176 14.53 -9.67 -7.05
N ILE A 177 13.99 -10.61 -6.28
CA ILE A 177 12.92 -10.38 -5.31
C ILE A 177 13.53 -10.39 -3.91
N GLY A 178 13.47 -9.28 -3.19
CA GLY A 178 14.08 -9.21 -1.86
C GLY A 178 14.08 -7.82 -1.24
N GLY A 179 14.77 -7.69 -0.11
CA GLY A 179 14.95 -6.40 0.56
C GLY A 179 15.99 -5.48 -0.09
N ASP A 180 16.14 -4.30 0.50
CA ASP A 180 17.08 -3.24 0.11
C ASP A 180 18.52 -3.74 -0.12
N GLY A 181 19.04 -4.59 0.77
CA GLY A 181 20.38 -5.14 0.67
C GLY A 181 20.58 -6.05 -0.54
N SER A 182 19.58 -6.88 -0.88
CA SER A 182 19.60 -7.73 -2.07
C SER A 182 19.61 -6.87 -3.33
N LEU A 183 18.74 -5.86 -3.40
CA LEU A 183 18.64 -4.96 -4.54
C LEU A 183 19.92 -4.13 -4.75
N THR A 184 20.55 -3.68 -3.67
CA THR A 184 21.84 -2.99 -3.72
C THR A 184 22.95 -3.90 -4.28
N GLY A 185 23.02 -5.16 -3.80
CA GLY A 185 23.96 -6.16 -4.29
C GLY A 185 23.75 -6.48 -5.79
N ALA A 186 22.49 -6.51 -6.24
CA ALA A 186 22.15 -6.67 -7.64
C ALA A 186 22.74 -5.51 -8.48
N ASN A 187 22.54 -4.27 -8.06
CA ASN A 187 23.07 -3.12 -8.82
C ASN A 187 24.60 -3.08 -8.87
N GLN A 188 25.27 -3.44 -7.76
CA GLN A 188 26.73 -3.58 -7.75
C GLN A 188 27.17 -4.62 -8.78
N PHE A 189 26.50 -5.78 -8.82
CA PHE A 189 26.80 -6.84 -9.76
C PHE A 189 26.63 -6.42 -11.23
N ARG A 190 25.59 -5.64 -11.56
CA ARG A 190 25.41 -5.05 -12.90
C ARG A 190 26.50 -4.04 -13.25
N THR A 191 26.89 -3.19 -12.31
CA THR A 191 27.94 -2.17 -12.53
C THR A 191 29.30 -2.82 -12.80
N GLU A 192 29.63 -3.87 -12.05
CA GLU A 192 30.89 -4.62 -12.20
C GLU A 192 30.89 -5.60 -13.40
N TRP A 193 29.73 -5.82 -14.04
CA TRP A 193 29.53 -6.89 -15.03
C TRP A 193 30.60 -6.93 -16.14
N ARG A 194 30.91 -5.77 -16.74
CA ARG A 194 31.91 -5.68 -17.83
C ARG A 194 33.31 -6.10 -17.37
N GLU A 195 33.70 -5.73 -16.16
CA GLU A 195 34.99 -6.08 -15.57
C GLU A 195 35.04 -7.58 -15.28
N LEU A 196 33.96 -8.15 -14.71
CA LEU A 196 33.85 -9.58 -14.42
C LEU A 196 33.97 -10.42 -15.71
N LEU A 197 33.37 -9.98 -16.82
CA LEU A 197 33.51 -10.66 -18.11
C LEU A 197 34.94 -10.58 -18.65
N ALA A 198 35.61 -9.42 -18.54
CA ALA A 198 36.99 -9.27 -18.98
C ALA A 198 37.93 -10.21 -18.20
N ASP A 199 37.73 -10.33 -16.89
CA ASP A 199 38.47 -11.26 -16.04
C ASP A 199 38.23 -12.73 -16.44
N LEU A 200 36.98 -13.10 -16.75
CA LEU A 200 36.64 -14.45 -17.19
C LEU A 200 37.22 -14.82 -18.55
N VAL A 201 37.26 -13.87 -19.49
CA VAL A 201 37.91 -14.06 -20.81
C VAL A 201 39.42 -14.19 -20.63
N LYS A 202 40.04 -13.33 -19.82
CA LYS A 202 41.48 -13.38 -19.52
C LYS A 202 41.88 -14.70 -18.85
N ALA A 203 41.02 -15.23 -17.98
CA ALA A 203 41.21 -16.52 -17.33
C ALA A 203 40.89 -17.73 -18.24
N GLY A 204 40.43 -17.51 -19.48
CA GLY A 204 40.08 -18.58 -20.42
C GLY A 204 38.83 -19.39 -20.04
N LYS A 205 38.00 -18.90 -19.11
CA LYS A 205 36.79 -19.60 -18.67
C LYS A 205 35.61 -19.41 -19.62
N ILE A 206 35.55 -18.27 -20.30
CA ILE A 206 34.54 -17.98 -21.33
C ILE A 206 35.23 -17.51 -22.61
N THR A 207 34.57 -17.75 -23.74
CA THR A 207 35.01 -17.30 -25.06
C THR A 207 34.64 -15.82 -25.29
N ALA A 208 35.33 -15.16 -26.23
CA ALA A 208 35.00 -13.79 -26.63
C ALA A 208 33.57 -13.68 -27.19
N ASN A 209 33.05 -14.73 -27.83
CA ASN A 209 31.68 -14.76 -28.35
C ASN A 209 30.64 -14.85 -27.23
N GLU A 210 30.87 -15.68 -26.21
CA GLU A 210 30.01 -15.76 -25.02
C GLU A 210 29.98 -14.41 -24.28
N ALA A 211 31.14 -13.77 -24.12
CA ALA A 211 31.24 -12.44 -23.51
C ALA A 211 30.51 -11.37 -24.33
N LYS A 212 30.60 -11.42 -25.67
CA LYS A 212 29.89 -10.50 -26.57
C LYS A 212 28.37 -10.69 -26.50
N GLY A 213 27.92 -11.96 -26.52
CA GLY A 213 26.50 -12.32 -26.38
C GLY A 213 25.90 -11.90 -25.04
N SER A 214 26.72 -11.85 -23.99
CA SER A 214 26.32 -11.45 -22.64
C SER A 214 26.87 -10.09 -22.22
N SER A 215 27.13 -9.18 -23.16
CA SER A 215 27.86 -7.91 -22.93
C SER A 215 27.24 -6.97 -21.88
N HIS A 216 25.96 -7.17 -21.55
CA HIS A 216 25.23 -6.41 -20.56
C HIS A 216 24.37 -7.36 -19.71
N LEU A 217 24.11 -6.92 -18.48
CA LEU A 217 23.18 -7.57 -17.55
C LEU A 217 22.07 -6.57 -17.21
N ASN A 218 20.85 -6.93 -17.55
CA ASN A 218 19.66 -6.19 -17.17
C ASN A 218 19.19 -6.67 -15.80
N ILE A 219 18.82 -5.73 -14.94
CA ILE A 219 18.34 -6.03 -13.60
C ILE A 219 17.02 -5.32 -13.36
N VAL A 220 16.06 -6.09 -12.84
CA VAL A 220 14.84 -5.57 -12.25
C VAL A 220 14.71 -6.08 -10.81
N GLY A 221 14.37 -5.17 -9.91
CA GLY A 221 14.07 -5.45 -8.52
C GLY A 221 12.57 -5.53 -8.26
N MET A 222 12.17 -6.39 -7.34
CA MET A 222 10.88 -6.33 -6.65
C MET A 222 11.14 -6.39 -5.14
N VAL A 223 10.48 -5.52 -4.38
CA VAL A 223 10.73 -5.46 -2.95
C VAL A 223 9.86 -6.47 -2.21
N GLY A 224 10.48 -7.56 -1.77
CA GLY A 224 9.87 -8.55 -0.89
C GLY A 224 10.37 -8.36 0.54
N SER A 225 9.53 -7.75 1.38
CA SER A 225 9.83 -7.41 2.77
C SER A 225 8.52 -7.25 3.53
N ILE A 226 8.49 -7.66 4.81
CA ILE A 226 7.36 -7.36 5.69
C ILE A 226 7.48 -5.94 6.26
N ASP A 227 8.69 -5.41 6.35
CA ASP A 227 9.05 -4.21 7.12
C ASP A 227 8.47 -2.92 6.50
N ASN A 228 8.15 -2.94 5.20
CA ASN A 228 7.76 -1.75 4.40
C ASN A 228 8.74 -0.58 4.56
N ASP A 229 10.03 -0.88 4.58
CA ASP A 229 11.10 0.07 4.87
C ASP A 229 11.80 0.62 3.63
N PHE A 230 11.40 0.18 2.43
CA PHE A 230 11.97 0.62 1.17
C PHE A 230 11.23 1.85 0.62
N CYS A 231 11.92 2.99 0.53
CA CYS A 231 11.33 4.23 0.04
C CYS A 231 11.07 4.17 -1.48
N GLY A 232 9.93 4.71 -1.91
CA GLY A 232 9.49 4.73 -3.31
C GLY A 232 8.37 3.74 -3.64
N THR A 233 7.98 2.88 -2.70
CA THR A 233 6.77 2.05 -2.84
C THR A 233 5.81 2.32 -1.69
N ASP A 234 4.51 2.41 -1.99
CA ASP A 234 3.47 2.58 -0.98
C ASP A 234 3.38 1.34 -0.07
N MET A 235 3.66 0.16 -0.62
CA MET A 235 3.67 -1.10 0.10
C MET A 235 4.63 -2.11 -0.54
N THR A 236 5.39 -2.83 0.29
CA THR A 236 6.26 -3.94 -0.13
C THR A 236 5.50 -5.28 -0.13
N ILE A 237 5.95 -6.23 -0.95
CA ILE A 237 5.35 -7.57 -1.01
C ILE A 237 5.56 -8.27 0.35
N GLY A 238 4.45 -8.58 1.03
CA GLY A 238 4.39 -9.30 2.30
C GLY A 238 4.00 -8.45 3.49
N THR A 239 3.99 -7.11 3.36
CA THR A 239 3.58 -6.22 4.45
C THR A 239 2.12 -6.43 4.85
N ASP A 240 1.20 -6.50 3.90
CA ASP A 240 -0.23 -6.70 4.19
C ASP A 240 -0.48 -8.07 4.84
N SER A 241 0.24 -9.11 4.40
CA SER A 241 0.19 -10.44 5.00
C SER A 241 0.70 -10.43 6.44
N ALA A 242 1.82 -9.74 6.70
CA ALA A 242 2.35 -9.59 8.06
C ALA A 242 1.38 -8.83 8.96
N LEU A 243 0.79 -7.73 8.47
CA LEU A 243 -0.26 -6.99 9.18
C LEU A 243 -1.44 -7.90 9.54
N HIS A 244 -1.92 -8.73 8.61
CA HIS A 244 -2.98 -9.70 8.91
C HIS A 244 -2.60 -10.69 10.02
N ARG A 245 -1.34 -11.15 10.07
CA ARG A 245 -0.87 -12.04 11.16
C ARG A 245 -0.83 -11.29 12.49
N ILE A 246 -0.35 -10.04 12.48
CA ILE A 246 -0.28 -9.21 13.69
C ILE A 246 -1.68 -8.96 14.23
N ILE A 247 -2.61 -8.51 13.39
CA ILE A 247 -3.99 -8.19 13.77
C ILE A 247 -4.71 -9.43 14.32
N GLU A 248 -4.57 -10.60 13.70
CA GLU A 248 -5.17 -11.84 14.21
C GLU A 248 -4.73 -12.14 15.66
N ILE A 249 -3.45 -11.91 15.96
CA ILE A 249 -2.92 -12.14 17.30
C ILE A 249 -3.37 -11.04 18.28
N VAL A 250 -3.37 -9.78 17.84
CA VAL A 250 -3.85 -8.65 18.65
C VAL A 250 -5.32 -8.84 19.01
N ASP A 251 -6.16 -9.25 18.07
CA ASP A 251 -7.58 -9.51 18.29
C ASP A 251 -7.78 -10.66 19.28
N ALA A 252 -7.01 -11.75 19.13
CA ALA A 252 -7.03 -12.85 20.09
C ALA A 252 -6.66 -12.39 21.51
N ILE A 253 -5.64 -11.54 21.64
CA ILE A 253 -5.21 -10.97 22.93
C ILE A 253 -6.23 -9.98 23.50
N THR A 254 -6.89 -9.20 22.65
CA THR A 254 -7.84 -8.16 23.07
C THR A 254 -9.00 -8.75 23.87
N THR A 255 -9.49 -9.93 23.49
CA THR A 255 -10.57 -10.62 24.21
C THR A 255 -10.20 -10.95 25.67
N THR A 256 -8.97 -11.42 25.92
CA THR A 256 -8.49 -11.68 27.28
C THR A 256 -8.08 -10.41 28.02
N ALA A 257 -7.61 -9.38 27.30
CA ALA A 257 -7.28 -8.08 27.88
C ALA A 257 -8.51 -7.41 28.49
N GLN A 258 -9.62 -7.39 27.74
CA GLN A 258 -10.90 -6.84 28.21
C GLN A 258 -11.47 -7.61 29.40
N SER A 259 -11.38 -8.94 29.38
CA SER A 259 -11.92 -9.80 30.45
C SER A 259 -11.24 -9.58 31.80
N HIS A 260 -9.93 -9.29 31.80
CA HIS A 260 -9.14 -9.11 33.02
C HIS A 260 -8.73 -7.66 33.31
N GLN A 261 -9.15 -6.70 32.47
CA GLN A 261 -8.73 -5.29 32.56
C GLN A 261 -7.20 -5.15 32.60
N ARG A 262 -6.51 -5.89 31.73
CA ARG A 262 -5.05 -5.93 31.66
C ARG A 262 -4.53 -5.06 30.54
N THR A 263 -3.35 -4.49 30.77
CA THR A 263 -2.58 -3.82 29.72
C THR A 263 -1.67 -4.85 29.03
N PHE A 264 -1.72 -4.90 27.71
CA PHE A 264 -0.80 -5.69 26.90
C PHE A 264 0.16 -4.80 26.12
N ILE A 265 1.44 -5.14 26.19
CA ILE A 265 2.51 -4.53 25.42
C ILE A 265 2.93 -5.56 24.36
N LEU A 266 2.76 -5.21 23.09
CA LEU A 266 2.98 -6.12 21.96
C LEU A 266 4.16 -5.64 21.13
N GLU A 267 5.19 -6.47 21.01
CA GLU A 267 6.34 -6.20 20.16
C GLU A 267 6.10 -6.70 18.73
N VAL A 268 6.25 -5.79 17.77
CA VAL A 268 5.99 -6.01 16.34
C VAL A 268 7.30 -5.85 15.56
N MET A 269 7.51 -6.69 14.56
CA MET A 269 8.69 -6.61 13.69
C MET A 269 8.64 -5.35 12.81
N GLY A 270 9.76 -5.04 12.16
CA GLY A 270 9.87 -3.90 11.23
C GLY A 270 11.29 -3.37 11.09
N ARG A 271 12.27 -4.00 11.72
CA ARG A 271 13.68 -3.64 11.80
C ARG A 271 13.87 -2.24 12.35
N HIS A 272 14.11 -1.28 11.46
CA HIS A 272 14.24 0.15 11.78
C HIS A 272 13.08 0.96 11.18
N CYS A 273 11.96 0.30 10.91
CA CYS A 273 10.74 0.86 10.37
C CYS A 273 9.56 0.62 11.29
N GLY A 274 8.83 1.68 11.61
CA GLY A 274 7.64 1.65 12.44
C GLY A 274 6.35 1.34 11.69
N TYR A 275 6.39 1.08 10.37
CA TYR A 275 5.17 0.96 9.55
C TYR A 275 4.22 -0.11 10.08
N LEU A 276 4.72 -1.32 10.35
CA LEU A 276 3.90 -2.41 10.89
C LEU A 276 3.28 -2.04 12.24
N ALA A 277 4.06 -1.44 13.14
CA ALA A 277 3.58 -1.00 14.45
C ALA A 277 2.52 0.11 14.33
N LEU A 278 2.76 1.12 13.49
CA LEU A 278 1.86 2.24 13.26
C LEU A 278 0.53 1.80 12.67
N VAL A 279 0.56 1.01 11.60
CA VAL A 279 -0.67 0.53 10.94
C VAL A 279 -1.41 -0.45 11.84
N THR A 280 -0.72 -1.29 12.60
CA THR A 280 -1.35 -2.14 13.63
C THR A 280 -2.04 -1.29 14.69
N ALA A 281 -1.38 -0.25 15.19
CA ALA A 281 -1.96 0.64 16.19
C ALA A 281 -3.22 1.34 15.68
N LEU A 282 -3.20 1.78 14.41
CA LEU A 282 -4.37 2.37 13.74
C LEU A 282 -5.51 1.35 13.58
N ALA A 283 -5.21 0.14 13.12
CA ALA A 283 -6.19 -0.91 12.84
C ALA A 283 -6.86 -1.46 14.10
N CYS A 284 -6.08 -1.73 15.15
CA CYS A 284 -6.57 -2.28 16.42
C CYS A 284 -7.04 -1.21 17.40
N GLY A 285 -6.83 0.07 17.08
CA GLY A 285 -7.17 1.19 17.96
C GLY A 285 -6.34 1.20 19.24
N ALA A 286 -5.04 0.92 19.14
CA ALA A 286 -4.12 0.91 20.27
C ALA A 286 -4.05 2.29 20.95
N ASP A 287 -3.85 2.28 22.27
CA ASP A 287 -3.77 3.50 23.08
C ASP A 287 -2.43 4.22 22.89
N TRP A 288 -1.37 3.47 22.59
CA TRP A 288 -0.05 4.01 22.33
C TRP A 288 0.73 3.17 21.31
N VAL A 289 1.59 3.84 20.53
CA VAL A 289 2.54 3.21 19.61
C VAL A 289 3.94 3.81 19.80
N PHE A 290 4.96 2.97 19.79
CA PHE A 290 6.36 3.38 19.78
C PHE A 290 6.98 3.02 18.42
N ILE A 291 7.39 4.04 17.67
CA ILE A 291 8.02 3.90 16.35
C ILE A 291 9.36 4.66 16.30
N PRO A 292 10.36 4.17 15.54
CA PRO A 292 11.64 4.85 15.39
C PRO A 292 11.56 6.18 14.63
N GLU A 293 10.62 6.32 13.69
CA GLU A 293 10.50 7.52 12.86
C GLU A 293 10.01 8.74 13.64
N MET A 294 9.26 8.51 14.73
CA MET A 294 8.78 9.56 15.62
C MET A 294 8.91 9.11 17.07
N PRO A 295 10.13 9.16 17.64
CA PRO A 295 10.37 8.81 19.03
C PRO A 295 9.54 9.69 19.98
N PRO A 296 9.08 9.13 21.11
CA PRO A 296 8.30 9.88 22.08
C PRO A 296 9.11 11.06 22.65
N GLU A 297 8.42 12.15 22.98
CA GLU A 297 9.01 13.31 23.65
C GLU A 297 9.56 12.97 25.04
N ASP A 298 10.52 13.76 25.52
CA ASP A 298 11.02 13.60 26.88
C ASP A 298 9.86 13.79 27.88
N GLY A 299 9.76 12.89 28.87
CA GLY A 299 8.65 12.91 29.83
C GLY A 299 7.38 12.19 29.34
N TRP A 300 7.41 11.47 28.21
CA TRP A 300 6.30 10.61 27.76
C TRP A 300 5.83 9.62 28.82
N GLU A 301 6.69 9.25 29.77
CA GLU A 301 6.35 8.40 30.91
C GLU A 301 5.24 8.99 31.79
N GLU A 302 5.15 10.31 31.86
CA GLU A 302 4.13 11.03 32.61
C GLU A 302 2.85 11.18 31.79
N HIS A 303 2.95 11.36 30.46
CA HIS A 303 1.78 11.40 29.56
C HIS A 303 1.00 10.07 29.54
N LEU A 304 1.68 8.93 29.71
CA LEU A 304 1.02 7.64 29.89
C LEU A 304 0.09 7.60 31.13
N LYS A 305 0.28 8.50 32.11
CA LYS A 305 -0.56 8.57 33.32
C LYS A 305 -1.86 9.31 33.12
N ASP A 306 -1.97 10.16 32.11
CA ASP A 306 -3.15 11.00 31.87
C ASP A 306 -4.25 10.29 31.07
N VAL A 307 -3.96 9.08 30.56
CA VAL A 307 -4.95 8.20 29.90
C VAL A 307 -5.97 7.60 30.90
N ARG A 308 -5.96 8.03 32.17
CA ARG A 308 -6.72 7.50 33.32
C ARG A 308 -8.26 7.39 33.17
N GLY A 309 -8.86 7.95 32.12
CA GLY A 309 -10.30 7.81 31.82
C GLY A 309 -10.65 6.65 30.88
N SER A 310 -9.68 6.14 30.11
CA SER A 310 -9.79 4.95 29.26
C SER A 310 -8.98 3.83 29.92
N ARG A 311 -9.52 2.61 30.02
CA ARG A 311 -8.67 1.47 30.41
C ARG A 311 -7.60 1.32 29.33
N LEU A 312 -6.36 1.63 29.64
CA LEU A 312 -5.24 1.48 28.71
C LEU A 312 -5.00 -0.03 28.50
N ASN A 313 -5.35 -0.53 27.33
CA ASN A 313 -5.47 -1.96 27.07
C ASN A 313 -4.35 -2.47 26.17
N ILE A 314 -3.90 -1.66 25.20
CA ILE A 314 -2.96 -2.12 24.16
C ILE A 314 -1.91 -1.04 23.86
N ILE A 315 -0.64 -1.42 24.03
CA ILE A 315 0.53 -0.67 23.60
C ILE A 315 1.24 -1.47 22.51
N ILE A 316 1.49 -0.86 21.36
CA ILE A 316 2.26 -1.47 20.27
C ILE A 316 3.68 -0.90 20.28
N VAL A 317 4.68 -1.76 20.20
CA VAL A 317 6.11 -1.38 20.22
C VAL A 317 6.78 -1.95 18.98
N ALA A 318 7.32 -1.10 18.12
CA ALA A 318 8.19 -1.56 17.03
C ALA A 318 9.49 -2.13 17.61
N GLU A 319 10.03 -3.21 17.04
CA GLU A 319 11.31 -3.78 17.48
C GLU A 319 12.48 -2.78 17.39
N GLY A 320 12.37 -1.81 16.47
CA GLY A 320 13.31 -0.70 16.30
C GLY A 320 13.03 0.53 17.14
N ALA A 321 12.08 0.51 18.08
CA ALA A 321 11.70 1.69 18.85
C ALA A 321 12.90 2.29 19.62
N ILE A 322 13.04 3.62 19.51
CA ILE A 322 14.08 4.40 20.18
C ILE A 322 13.47 5.63 20.85
N ASN A 323 14.20 6.24 21.78
CA ASN A 323 13.90 7.58 22.28
C ASN A 323 14.63 8.66 21.45
N ARG A 324 14.36 9.94 21.74
CA ARG A 324 15.00 11.07 21.03
C ARG A 324 16.53 11.14 21.16
N ASN A 325 17.10 10.44 22.15
CA ASN A 325 18.54 10.30 22.35
C ASN A 325 19.14 9.08 21.62
N GLY A 326 18.35 8.38 20.80
CA GLY A 326 18.77 7.19 20.05
C GLY A 326 18.93 5.92 20.89
N LYS A 327 18.50 5.92 22.16
CA LYS A 327 18.52 4.72 23.01
C LYS A 327 17.29 3.84 22.72
N PRO A 328 17.45 2.52 22.61
CA PRO A 328 16.32 1.60 22.43
C PRO A 328 15.29 1.71 23.55
N ILE A 329 14.01 1.69 23.18
CA ILE A 329 12.87 1.54 24.09
C ILE A 329 12.40 0.10 24.02
N THR A 330 12.44 -0.61 25.15
CA THR A 330 12.10 -2.05 25.21
C THR A 330 10.75 -2.29 25.86
N CYS A 331 10.12 -3.41 25.50
CA CYS A 331 8.85 -3.83 26.12
C CYS A 331 8.96 -4.00 27.64
N ASP A 332 10.10 -4.46 28.16
CA ASP A 332 10.32 -4.63 29.60
C ASP A 332 10.42 -3.28 30.33
N GLN A 333 11.08 -2.29 29.74
CA GLN A 333 11.11 -0.93 30.31
C GLN A 333 9.69 -0.34 30.42
N ILE A 334 8.88 -0.48 29.37
CA ILE A 334 7.49 -0.01 29.37
C ILE A 334 6.67 -0.80 30.41
N LYS A 335 6.85 -2.13 30.49
CA LYS A 335 6.15 -2.98 31.45
C LYS A 335 6.45 -2.57 32.89
N GLU A 336 7.72 -2.34 33.21
CA GLU A 336 8.12 -1.86 34.53
C GLU A 336 7.52 -0.51 34.85
N LEU A 337 7.51 0.41 33.87
CA LEU A 337 6.91 1.73 34.02
C LEU A 337 5.41 1.63 34.33
N VAL A 338 4.66 0.91 33.50
CA VAL A 338 3.20 0.77 33.63
C VAL A 338 2.86 0.02 34.92
N SER A 339 3.57 -1.06 35.23
CA SER A 339 3.28 -1.86 36.43
C SER A 339 3.62 -1.10 37.72
N LYS A 340 4.79 -0.44 37.80
CA LYS A 340 5.24 0.26 39.02
C LYS A 340 4.59 1.62 39.21
N LYS A 341 4.45 2.43 38.14
CA LYS A 341 3.94 3.81 38.25
C LYS A 341 2.42 3.89 38.12
N LEU A 342 1.78 3.04 37.30
CA LEU A 342 0.33 3.11 37.05
C LEU A 342 -0.46 2.04 37.81
N GLY A 343 0.18 0.96 38.25
CA GLY A 343 -0.46 -0.12 39.00
C GLY A 343 -1.35 -1.05 38.15
N PHE A 344 -1.22 -1.01 36.82
CA PHE A 344 -1.96 -1.91 35.93
C PHE A 344 -1.29 -3.29 35.82
N ASP A 345 -2.08 -4.36 35.83
CA ASP A 345 -1.59 -5.72 35.56
C ASP A 345 -1.16 -5.83 34.10
N THR A 346 0.15 -5.84 33.87
CA THR A 346 0.74 -5.69 32.54
C THR A 346 1.37 -6.98 32.05
N ARG A 347 1.14 -7.32 30.78
CA ARG A 347 1.77 -8.46 30.10
C ARG A 347 2.51 -8.00 28.84
N THR A 348 3.59 -8.69 28.53
CA THR A 348 4.39 -8.46 27.32
C THR A 348 4.28 -9.68 26.43
N THR A 349 4.09 -9.46 25.13
CA THR A 349 4.08 -10.51 24.11
C THR A 349 4.96 -10.08 22.95
N ILE A 350 5.99 -10.87 22.67
CA ILE A 350 6.84 -10.69 21.50
C ILE A 350 6.32 -11.62 20.42
N LEU A 351 5.77 -11.07 19.34
CA LEU A 351 5.14 -11.87 18.28
C LEU A 351 6.20 -12.70 17.53
N GLY A 352 7.36 -12.12 17.24
CA GLY A 352 8.45 -12.78 16.53
C GLY A 352 8.04 -13.23 15.12
N HIS A 353 8.58 -14.38 14.68
CA HIS A 353 8.55 -14.83 13.28
C HIS A 353 7.17 -15.30 12.78
N VAL A 354 6.16 -15.39 13.64
CA VAL A 354 4.76 -15.64 13.20
C VAL A 354 4.29 -14.59 12.20
N GLN A 355 4.90 -13.40 12.21
CA GLN A 355 4.65 -12.29 11.29
C GLN A 355 5.18 -12.55 9.86
N ARG A 356 6.18 -13.42 9.69
CA ARG A 356 6.74 -13.81 8.38
C ARG A 356 6.10 -15.07 7.81
N GLY A 357 5.53 -15.91 8.68
CA GLY A 357 4.90 -17.18 8.30
C GLY A 357 3.48 -17.04 7.76
N GLY A 358 2.93 -18.17 7.30
CA GLY A 358 1.55 -18.26 6.82
C GLY A 358 1.39 -17.99 5.33
N THR A 359 0.16 -18.11 4.84
CA THR A 359 -0.17 -17.88 3.43
C THR A 359 -0.30 -16.40 3.13
N PRO A 360 0.06 -15.92 1.93
CA PRO A 360 -0.12 -14.52 1.57
C PRO A 360 -1.58 -14.12 1.53
N SER A 361 -1.85 -12.87 1.89
CA SER A 361 -3.17 -12.24 1.77
C SER A 361 -3.60 -12.10 0.30
N ALA A 362 -4.87 -11.80 0.07
CA ALA A 362 -5.35 -11.51 -1.28
C ALA A 362 -4.62 -10.33 -1.91
N PHE A 363 -4.31 -9.29 -1.11
CA PHE A 363 -3.60 -8.11 -1.57
C PHE A 363 -2.19 -8.46 -2.05
N ASP A 364 -1.39 -9.14 -1.22
CA ASP A 364 -0.01 -9.49 -1.60
C ASP A 364 0.06 -10.44 -2.79
N ARG A 365 -0.91 -11.37 -2.92
CA ARG A 365 -0.99 -12.24 -4.11
C ARG A 365 -1.18 -11.44 -5.40
N ILE A 366 -2.08 -10.46 -5.37
CA ILE A 366 -2.42 -9.63 -6.52
C ILE A 366 -1.27 -8.65 -6.81
N LEU A 367 -0.76 -7.98 -5.78
CA LEU A 367 0.35 -7.04 -5.85
C LEU A 367 1.57 -7.70 -6.48
N ALA A 368 2.05 -8.80 -5.89
CA ALA A 368 3.22 -9.52 -6.35
C ALA A 368 3.03 -10.08 -7.77
N SER A 369 1.82 -10.51 -8.12
CA SER A 369 1.52 -10.96 -9.49
C SER A 369 1.63 -9.82 -10.50
N ARG A 370 1.06 -8.64 -10.20
CA ARG A 370 1.14 -7.45 -11.06
C ARG A 370 2.59 -6.96 -11.19
N MET A 371 3.32 -6.91 -10.07
CA MET A 371 4.73 -6.53 -10.06
C MET A 371 5.59 -7.51 -10.87
N GLY A 372 5.33 -8.82 -10.77
CA GLY A 372 6.07 -9.83 -11.54
C GLY A 372 5.83 -9.75 -13.05
N VAL A 373 4.62 -9.38 -13.47
CA VAL A 373 4.32 -9.09 -14.89
C VAL A 373 5.13 -7.88 -15.34
N GLU A 374 5.05 -6.78 -14.61
CA GLU A 374 5.72 -5.53 -14.94
C GLU A 374 7.25 -5.69 -14.94
N ALA A 375 7.78 -6.53 -14.05
CA ALA A 375 9.20 -6.83 -13.98
C ALA A 375 9.72 -7.53 -15.25
N VAL A 376 8.94 -8.45 -15.82
CA VAL A 376 9.30 -9.09 -17.09
C VAL A 376 9.26 -8.07 -18.23
N MET A 377 8.21 -7.24 -18.30
CA MET A 377 8.13 -6.20 -19.34
C MET A 377 9.31 -5.23 -19.24
N ALA A 378 9.68 -4.81 -18.03
CA ALA A 378 10.84 -3.97 -17.79
C ALA A 378 12.15 -4.60 -18.28
N LEU A 379 12.35 -5.91 -18.06
CA LEU A 379 13.54 -6.61 -18.53
C LEU A 379 13.58 -6.75 -20.06
N LEU A 380 12.44 -7.00 -20.70
CA LEU A 380 12.36 -7.18 -22.15
C LEU A 380 12.51 -5.86 -22.92
N GLU A 381 12.06 -4.75 -22.33
CA GLU A 381 12.21 -3.41 -22.87
C GLU A 381 13.58 -2.77 -22.54
N ALA A 382 14.33 -3.34 -21.60
CA ALA A 382 15.60 -2.78 -21.15
C ALA A 382 16.67 -2.81 -22.25
N THR A 383 17.33 -1.65 -22.42
CA THR A 383 18.53 -1.49 -23.23
C THR A 383 19.78 -1.42 -22.34
N PRO A 384 21.00 -1.54 -22.89
CA PRO A 384 22.24 -1.41 -22.11
C PRO A 384 22.36 -0.07 -21.34
N GLU A 385 21.71 0.99 -21.82
CA GLU A 385 21.69 2.32 -21.21
C GLU A 385 20.60 2.46 -20.15
N THR A 386 19.62 1.56 -20.15
CA THR A 386 18.50 1.58 -19.19
C THR A 386 19.04 1.27 -17.79
N PRO A 387 18.87 2.16 -16.80
CA PRO A 387 19.33 1.91 -15.43
C PRO A 387 18.56 0.74 -14.80
N ALA A 388 19.16 0.10 -13.79
CA ALA A 388 18.43 -0.87 -12.99
C ALA A 388 17.22 -0.20 -12.34
N CYS A 389 16.07 -0.84 -12.43
CA CYS A 389 14.83 -0.32 -11.86
C CYS A 389 14.26 -1.29 -10.83
N VAL A 390 13.38 -0.76 -9.99
CA VAL A 390 12.57 -1.51 -9.04
C VAL A 390 11.11 -1.31 -9.41
N VAL A 391 10.36 -2.41 -9.46
CA VAL A 391 8.91 -2.34 -9.61
C VAL A 391 8.30 -2.07 -8.25
N SER A 392 7.58 -0.96 -8.15
CA SER A 392 7.00 -0.41 -6.93
C SER A 392 5.50 -0.20 -7.08
N LEU A 393 4.81 0.03 -5.96
CA LEU A 393 3.40 0.41 -5.93
C LEU A 393 3.29 1.92 -5.71
N SER A 394 2.54 2.61 -6.57
CA SER A 394 2.16 4.00 -6.35
C SER A 394 0.71 4.22 -6.74
N GLY A 395 -0.13 4.67 -5.80
CA GLY A 395 -1.55 4.95 -6.08
C GLY A 395 -2.31 3.73 -6.60
N ASN A 396 -2.01 2.55 -6.06
CA ASN A 396 -2.55 1.25 -6.50
C ASN A 396 -2.17 0.79 -7.92
N MET A 397 -1.17 1.45 -8.54
CA MET A 397 -0.61 1.06 -9.84
C MET A 397 0.85 0.60 -9.69
N ALA A 398 1.26 -0.37 -10.49
CA ALA A 398 2.66 -0.78 -10.58
C ALA A 398 3.43 0.27 -11.39
N VAL A 399 4.55 0.75 -10.84
CA VAL A 399 5.42 1.75 -11.46
C VAL A 399 6.88 1.27 -11.43
N ARG A 400 7.69 1.72 -12.39
CA ARG A 400 9.13 1.44 -12.45
C ARG A 400 9.89 2.65 -11.94
N LEU A 401 10.70 2.48 -10.91
CA LEU A 401 11.51 3.55 -10.33
C LEU A 401 13.00 3.23 -10.44
N PRO A 402 13.89 4.24 -10.58
CA PRO A 402 15.32 4.02 -10.54
C PRO A 402 15.75 3.43 -9.19
N LEU A 403 16.36 2.25 -9.22
CA LEU A 403 16.61 1.47 -8.02
C LEU A 403 17.56 2.19 -7.05
N MET A 404 18.58 2.88 -7.56
CA MET A 404 19.55 3.59 -6.72
C MET A 404 18.99 4.86 -6.07
N GLU A 405 18.01 5.51 -6.69
CA GLU A 405 17.33 6.66 -6.08
C GLU A 405 16.52 6.19 -4.86
N CYS A 406 15.74 5.11 -5.01
CA CYS A 406 14.99 4.51 -3.90
C CYS A 406 15.90 4.05 -2.74
N VAL A 407 17.02 3.40 -3.06
CA VAL A 407 18.01 2.97 -2.06
C VAL A 407 18.64 4.17 -1.35
N GLN A 408 18.92 5.27 -2.07
CA GLN A 408 19.48 6.47 -1.47
C GLN A 408 18.49 7.11 -0.49
N VAL A 409 17.22 7.30 -0.89
CA VAL A 409 16.19 7.84 -0.02
C VAL A 409 16.00 6.97 1.23
N THR A 410 16.06 5.64 1.09
CA THR A 410 15.98 4.70 2.23
C THR A 410 17.13 4.91 3.23
N LYS A 411 18.36 5.19 2.74
CA LYS A 411 19.49 5.54 3.61
C LYS A 411 19.32 6.90 4.25
N ASP A 412 18.78 7.87 3.51
CA ASP A 412 18.54 9.22 4.01
C ASP A 412 17.55 9.25 5.19
N VAL A 413 16.57 8.33 5.22
CA VAL A 413 15.70 8.13 6.40
C VAL A 413 16.52 7.75 7.64
N THR A 414 17.45 6.81 7.49
CA THR A 414 18.31 6.35 8.59
C THR A 414 19.20 7.49 9.10
N THR A 415 19.78 8.26 8.17
CA THR A 415 20.57 9.46 8.48
C THR A 415 19.73 10.50 9.22
N ALA A 416 18.52 10.80 8.73
CA ALA A 416 17.62 11.76 9.36
C ALA A 416 17.26 11.35 10.80
N MET A 417 16.95 10.07 11.04
CA MET A 417 16.69 9.57 12.39
C MET A 417 17.92 9.67 13.30
N ALA A 418 19.12 9.37 12.79
CA ALA A 418 20.36 9.47 13.56
C ALA A 418 20.74 10.92 13.92
N GLU A 419 20.38 11.88 13.06
CA GLU A 419 20.59 13.32 13.26
C GLU A 419 19.47 13.99 14.08
N GLY A 420 18.45 13.22 14.52
CA GLY A 420 17.30 13.76 15.26
C GLY A 420 16.28 14.52 14.39
N ARG A 421 16.39 14.44 13.06
CA ARG A 421 15.45 15.03 12.09
C ARG A 421 14.25 14.10 11.85
N PHE A 422 13.49 13.83 12.91
CA PHE A 422 12.39 12.86 12.90
C PHE A 422 11.22 13.24 11.97
N GLU A 423 10.87 14.52 11.88
CA GLU A 423 9.86 14.98 10.92
C GLU A 423 10.26 14.73 9.47
N ASP A 424 11.55 14.91 9.14
CA ASP A 424 12.08 14.60 7.82
C ASP A 424 12.05 13.09 7.56
N ALA A 425 12.35 12.26 8.56
CA ALA A 425 12.27 10.81 8.45
C ALA A 425 10.85 10.35 8.09
N VAL A 426 9.81 10.90 8.72
CA VAL A 426 8.40 10.63 8.40
C VAL A 426 8.07 11.03 6.95
N LYS A 427 8.50 12.22 6.52
CA LYS A 427 8.28 12.68 5.13
C LYS A 427 9.00 11.82 4.10
N LEU A 428 10.23 11.40 4.39
CA LEU A 428 11.04 10.55 3.51
C LEU A 428 10.47 9.12 3.37
N ARG A 429 9.74 8.60 4.36
CA ARG A 429 8.95 7.35 4.22
C ARG A 429 7.83 7.48 3.20
N GLY A 430 7.40 8.70 2.90
CA GLY A 430 6.39 9.01 1.89
C GLY A 430 5.00 9.29 2.46
N LYS A 431 4.12 9.79 1.58
CA LYS A 431 2.79 10.31 1.95
C LYS A 431 1.90 9.29 2.64
N SER A 432 2.00 8.01 2.26
CA SER A 432 1.21 6.94 2.89
C SER A 432 1.56 6.78 4.38
N PHE A 433 2.86 6.79 4.72
CA PHE A 433 3.33 6.72 6.11
C PHE A 433 2.92 7.98 6.88
N GLU A 434 3.17 9.17 6.32
CA GLU A 434 2.82 10.46 6.92
C GLU A 434 1.31 10.56 7.22
N ASN A 435 0.47 10.16 6.27
CA ASN A 435 -0.98 10.14 6.45
C ASN A 435 -1.40 9.18 7.57
N ASN A 436 -0.81 7.99 7.63
CA ASN A 436 -1.08 7.04 8.72
C ASN A 436 -0.66 7.59 10.08
N TRP A 437 0.49 8.28 10.15
CA TRP A 437 0.98 8.90 11.38
C TRP A 437 0.03 10.00 11.86
N ASN A 438 -0.31 10.94 10.99
CA ASN A 438 -1.24 12.03 11.29
C ASN A 438 -2.62 11.49 11.70
N THR A 439 -3.11 10.47 11.00
CA THR A 439 -4.39 9.81 11.32
C THR A 439 -4.35 9.13 12.68
N TYR A 440 -3.27 8.41 12.99
CA TYR A 440 -3.08 7.78 14.28
C TYR A 440 -3.05 8.83 15.41
N GLN A 441 -2.31 9.92 15.26
CA GLN A 441 -2.27 11.00 16.27
C GLN A 441 -3.66 11.58 16.55
N MET A 442 -4.45 11.82 15.49
CA MET A 442 -5.84 12.27 15.62
C MET A 442 -6.73 11.22 16.28
N LEU A 443 -6.51 9.92 16.10
CA LEU A 443 -7.41 8.91 16.64
C LEU A 443 -7.03 8.41 18.03
N ALA A 444 -5.74 8.43 18.39
CA ALA A 444 -5.23 7.86 19.63
C ALA A 444 -5.43 8.80 20.84
N HIS A 445 -5.20 10.12 20.67
CA HIS A 445 -5.23 11.08 21.76
C HIS A 445 -6.44 12.01 21.66
N VAL A 446 -7.47 11.75 22.46
CA VAL A 446 -8.63 12.65 22.57
C VAL A 446 -8.30 13.76 23.56
N HIS A 447 -7.90 14.92 23.03
CA HIS A 447 -7.84 16.16 23.82
C HIS A 447 -9.17 16.88 23.62
N PRO A 448 -10.01 17.02 24.66
CA PRO A 448 -11.23 17.81 24.52
C PRO A 448 -10.84 19.24 24.14
N PRO A 449 -11.44 19.82 23.08
CA PRO A 449 -11.08 21.15 22.64
C PRO A 449 -11.48 22.20 23.68
N ASP A 450 -10.69 23.26 23.77
CA ASP A 450 -10.94 24.38 24.69
C ASP A 450 -12.28 25.08 24.42
N THR A 451 -12.75 24.99 23.17
CA THR A 451 -14.04 25.55 22.72
C THR A 451 -14.87 24.48 22.03
N LYS A 452 -16.14 24.37 22.45
CA LYS A 452 -17.13 23.55 21.75
C LYS A 452 -17.62 24.30 20.51
N SER A 453 -17.73 23.58 19.41
CA SER A 453 -18.41 24.02 18.21
C SER A 453 -19.93 23.92 18.41
N ASN A 454 -20.70 24.79 17.76
CA ASN A 454 -22.17 24.74 17.73
C ASN A 454 -22.70 23.85 16.58
N ILE A 455 -21.82 23.04 15.97
CA ILE A 455 -22.15 22.20 14.81
C ILE A 455 -22.49 20.79 15.29
N ASN A 456 -23.68 20.32 14.90
CA ASN A 456 -24.14 18.95 15.14
C ASN A 456 -24.01 18.14 13.85
N ILE A 457 -23.31 17.00 13.90
CA ILE A 457 -23.07 16.13 12.75
C ILE A 457 -23.72 14.78 13.00
N ALA A 458 -24.64 14.37 12.13
CA ALA A 458 -25.26 13.06 12.19
C ALA A 458 -24.48 12.02 11.38
N VAL A 459 -24.34 10.80 11.90
CA VAL A 459 -23.66 9.68 11.25
C VAL A 459 -24.59 8.47 11.22
N LEU A 460 -24.82 7.90 10.04
CA LEU A 460 -25.67 6.73 9.84
C LEU A 460 -25.03 5.70 8.91
N ASN A 461 -25.41 4.44 9.11
CA ASN A 461 -25.10 3.35 8.19
C ASN A 461 -26.32 3.01 7.32
N VAL A 462 -26.12 2.82 6.02
CA VAL A 462 -27.18 2.49 5.07
C VAL A 462 -26.76 1.36 4.13
N GLY A 463 -27.68 0.44 3.86
CA GLY A 463 -27.50 -0.70 2.97
C GLY A 463 -27.13 -1.99 3.70
N ALA A 464 -26.52 -2.92 2.97
CA ALA A 464 -26.07 -4.19 3.54
C ALA A 464 -24.87 -4.00 4.48
N PRO A 465 -24.80 -4.72 5.62
CA PRO A 465 -23.63 -4.67 6.50
C PRO A 465 -22.34 -5.00 5.76
N CYS A 466 -21.30 -4.20 5.97
CA CYS A 466 -19.97 -4.39 5.38
C CYS A 466 -18.88 -4.19 6.44
N ALA A 467 -17.80 -4.97 6.34
CA ALA A 467 -16.60 -4.73 7.14
C ALA A 467 -16.07 -3.31 6.88
N GLY A 468 -15.61 -2.64 7.94
CA GLY A 468 -15.09 -1.26 7.88
C GLY A 468 -16.12 -0.17 8.20
N MET A 469 -17.43 -0.43 8.12
CA MET A 469 -18.46 0.56 8.49
C MET A 469 -18.24 1.08 9.92
N ASN A 470 -18.02 0.17 10.87
CA ASN A 470 -17.83 0.55 12.27
C ASN A 470 -16.54 1.33 12.51
N ALA A 471 -15.48 1.00 11.76
CA ALA A 471 -14.23 1.74 11.81
C ALA A 471 -14.42 3.17 11.26
N ALA A 472 -15.17 3.34 10.16
CA ALA A 472 -15.50 4.64 9.60
C ALA A 472 -16.33 5.49 10.57
N VAL A 473 -17.38 4.91 11.19
CA VAL A 473 -18.17 5.59 12.25
C VAL A 473 -17.27 6.01 13.40
N ARG A 474 -16.46 5.10 13.95
CA ARG A 474 -15.55 5.39 15.08
C ARG A 474 -14.61 6.55 14.74
N SER A 475 -14.01 6.52 13.55
CA SER A 475 -13.08 7.56 13.11
C SER A 475 -13.76 8.91 12.93
N ALA A 476 -14.92 8.95 12.26
CA ALA A 476 -15.71 10.18 12.09
C ALA A 476 -16.12 10.80 13.43
N VAL A 477 -16.61 9.98 14.37
CA VAL A 477 -17.03 10.44 15.70
C VAL A 477 -15.83 10.97 16.49
N ARG A 478 -14.70 10.25 16.53
CA ARG A 478 -13.51 10.71 17.28
C ARG A 478 -12.97 12.03 16.74
N VAL A 479 -12.85 12.16 15.42
CA VAL A 479 -12.35 13.40 14.80
C VAL A 479 -13.32 14.56 15.03
N GLY A 480 -14.63 14.33 14.91
CA GLY A 480 -15.63 15.36 15.17
C GLY A 480 -15.60 15.85 16.63
N LEU A 481 -15.46 14.94 17.59
CA LEU A 481 -15.31 15.29 19.00
C LEU A 481 -14.03 16.11 19.28
N LEU A 482 -12.92 15.78 18.62
CA LEU A 482 -11.67 16.54 18.70
C LEU A 482 -11.80 17.96 18.15
N GLN A 483 -12.62 18.14 17.11
CA GLN A 483 -12.93 19.46 16.55
C GLN A 483 -14.02 20.21 17.34
N GLY A 484 -14.57 19.57 18.39
CA GLY A 484 -15.55 20.17 19.30
C GLY A 484 -16.98 20.10 18.81
N HIS A 485 -17.25 19.35 17.74
CA HIS A 485 -18.58 19.13 17.20
C HIS A 485 -19.39 18.18 18.08
N GLU A 486 -20.71 18.34 18.08
CA GLU A 486 -21.62 17.37 18.68
C GLU A 486 -21.94 16.27 17.66
N MET A 487 -21.51 15.05 17.97
CA MET A 487 -21.68 13.89 17.09
C MET A 487 -22.95 13.13 17.47
N LEU A 488 -23.86 12.99 16.50
CA LEU A 488 -25.13 12.30 16.65
C LEU A 488 -25.07 10.97 15.90
N ALA A 489 -25.15 9.86 16.62
CA ALA A 489 -25.21 8.52 16.02
C ALA A 489 -26.66 8.21 15.66
N VAL A 490 -26.95 7.90 14.40
CA VAL A 490 -28.31 7.60 13.93
C VAL A 490 -28.44 6.11 13.69
N HIS A 491 -29.36 5.48 14.42
CA HIS A 491 -29.57 4.03 14.34
C HIS A 491 -30.52 3.64 13.19
N GLU A 492 -30.36 2.42 12.65
CA GLU A 492 -31.24 1.84 11.64
C GLU A 492 -31.38 2.67 10.34
N GLY A 493 -30.34 3.44 10.00
CA GLY A 493 -30.24 4.20 8.76
C GLY A 493 -31.25 5.34 8.66
N PHE A 494 -31.87 5.48 7.49
CA PHE A 494 -32.83 6.56 7.22
C PHE A 494 -34.10 6.45 8.09
N ASP A 495 -34.57 5.24 8.42
CA ASP A 495 -35.73 5.03 9.30
C ASP A 495 -35.54 5.71 10.65
N GLY A 496 -34.37 5.52 11.28
CA GLY A 496 -34.11 6.11 12.59
C GLY A 496 -33.87 7.61 12.51
N LEU A 497 -33.35 8.11 11.39
CA LEU A 497 -33.27 9.55 11.14
C LEU A 497 -34.67 10.19 11.12
N ALA A 498 -35.66 9.50 10.56
CA ALA A 498 -37.04 9.98 10.49
C ALA A 498 -37.78 9.89 11.84
N HIS A 499 -37.60 8.81 12.60
CA HIS A 499 -38.45 8.50 13.77
C HIS A 499 -37.83 8.83 15.14
N GLY A 500 -36.54 9.18 15.20
CA GLY A 500 -35.96 10.08 16.20
C GLY A 500 -36.16 9.83 17.71
N MET A 501 -36.52 8.64 18.20
CA MET A 501 -36.74 8.44 19.66
C MET A 501 -35.90 7.37 20.37
N ASP A 502 -35.41 6.33 19.68
CA ASP A 502 -34.55 5.29 20.30
C ASP A 502 -33.16 5.16 19.64
N GLY A 503 -32.84 6.04 18.70
CA GLY A 503 -31.72 5.89 17.78
C GLY A 503 -30.71 7.03 17.75
N LEU A 504 -30.63 7.85 18.79
CA LEU A 504 -29.60 8.88 18.97
C LEU A 504 -28.91 8.72 20.34
N GLU A 505 -28.15 7.64 20.50
CA GLU A 505 -27.30 7.44 21.68
C GLU A 505 -25.93 8.13 21.51
N LYS A 506 -25.37 8.65 22.60
CA LYS A 506 -24.00 9.19 22.61
C LYS A 506 -22.98 8.05 22.64
N GLY A 507 -22.55 7.61 21.45
CA GLY A 507 -21.25 6.98 21.20
C GLY A 507 -21.19 5.45 21.29
N GLY A 508 -20.83 4.80 20.17
CA GLY A 508 -20.52 3.38 20.06
C GLY A 508 -21.02 2.79 18.74
N SER A 509 -20.16 2.09 17.97
CA SER A 509 -20.54 1.61 16.65
C SER A 509 -21.15 0.20 16.68
N MET A 510 -22.49 0.19 16.76
CA MET A 510 -23.44 -0.88 16.41
C MET A 510 -24.75 -0.18 16.00
N LEU A 511 -24.67 0.77 15.06
CA LEU A 511 -25.80 1.63 14.68
C LEU A 511 -26.96 0.87 14.03
N GLY A 512 -26.75 -0.37 13.60
CA GLY A 512 -27.69 -1.05 12.70
C GLY A 512 -27.66 -0.44 11.30
N THR A 513 -28.20 -1.15 10.31
CA THR A 513 -28.24 -0.67 8.92
C THR A 513 -29.41 -1.29 8.20
N LYS A 514 -30.11 -0.48 7.41
CA LYS A 514 -31.26 -0.86 6.58
C LYS A 514 -31.07 -0.39 5.15
N ARG A 515 -31.80 -1.02 4.23
CA ARG A 515 -31.81 -0.68 2.79
C ARG A 515 -32.91 0.31 2.40
N SER A 516 -33.64 0.83 3.37
CA SER A 516 -34.66 1.85 3.17
C SER A 516 -34.06 3.10 2.54
N LEU A 517 -34.90 3.82 1.81
CA LEU A 517 -34.52 5.05 1.11
C LEU A 517 -35.34 6.22 1.69
N PRO A 518 -34.77 7.43 1.72
CA PRO A 518 -35.39 8.57 2.39
C PRO A 518 -36.66 9.09 1.70
N HIS A 519 -36.92 8.76 0.42
CA HIS A 519 -38.17 9.19 -0.24
C HIS A 519 -39.44 8.74 0.45
N GLU A 520 -39.41 7.64 1.23
CA GLU A 520 -40.57 7.12 1.94
C GLU A 520 -40.99 7.99 3.14
N PHE A 521 -40.09 8.84 3.66
CA PHE A 521 -40.28 9.60 4.90
C PHE A 521 -39.45 10.91 4.93
N MET A 522 -39.41 11.60 3.79
CA MET A 522 -38.58 12.79 3.58
C MET A 522 -39.01 13.97 4.47
N GLU A 523 -40.30 14.11 4.73
CA GLU A 523 -40.85 15.16 5.60
C GLU A 523 -40.41 14.94 7.05
N GLU A 524 -40.47 13.71 7.54
CA GLU A 524 -40.03 13.32 8.87
C GLU A 524 -38.52 13.50 9.06
N ILE A 525 -37.72 13.22 8.02
CA ILE A 525 -36.28 13.51 8.02
C ILE A 525 -36.02 15.02 8.15
N SER A 526 -36.73 15.85 7.37
CA SER A 526 -36.56 17.32 7.42
C SER A 526 -36.90 17.86 8.82
N LEU A 527 -38.02 17.41 9.40
CA LEU A 527 -38.43 17.76 10.75
C LEU A 527 -37.40 17.33 11.80
N SER A 528 -36.80 16.15 11.65
CA SER A 528 -35.78 15.65 12.56
C SER A 528 -34.47 16.44 12.46
N ILE A 529 -34.05 16.83 11.25
CA ILE A 529 -32.89 17.70 11.04
C ILE A 529 -33.06 19.03 11.78
N THR A 530 -34.23 19.65 11.68
CA THR A 530 -34.56 20.87 12.42
C THR A 530 -34.59 20.65 13.92
N LYS A 531 -35.29 19.59 14.37
CA LYS A 531 -35.48 19.27 15.79
C LYS A 531 -34.16 19.05 16.51
N PHE A 532 -33.22 18.34 15.88
CA PHE A 532 -31.90 18.04 16.45
C PHE A 532 -30.81 19.04 16.03
N ASN A 533 -31.20 20.09 15.30
CA ASN A 533 -30.31 21.12 14.80
C ASN A 533 -29.10 20.51 14.05
N ILE A 534 -29.36 19.56 13.15
CA ILE A 534 -28.33 18.83 12.40
C ILE A 534 -27.77 19.75 11.33
N HIS A 535 -26.46 19.95 11.33
CA HIS A 535 -25.77 20.84 10.39
C HIS A 535 -25.01 20.10 9.31
N ALA A 536 -24.76 18.80 9.46
CA ALA A 536 -24.16 17.96 8.43
C ALA A 536 -24.53 16.48 8.66
N VAL A 537 -24.53 15.69 7.60
CA VAL A 537 -24.85 14.26 7.65
C VAL A 537 -23.77 13.46 6.92
N ILE A 538 -23.25 12.43 7.59
CA ILE A 538 -22.30 11.44 7.05
C ILE A 538 -23.03 10.10 6.89
N ILE A 539 -23.19 9.67 5.65
CA ILE A 539 -23.87 8.42 5.29
C ILE A 539 -22.81 7.39 4.91
N ILE A 540 -22.74 6.27 5.62
CA ILE A 540 -21.76 5.21 5.37
C ILE A 540 -22.49 4.00 4.80
N GLY A 541 -22.18 3.60 3.57
CA GLY A 541 -22.96 2.53 2.97
C GLY A 541 -22.76 2.23 1.50
N GLY A 542 -23.56 1.28 1.02
CA GLY A 542 -23.50 0.77 -0.34
C GLY A 542 -24.23 1.66 -1.35
N PHE A 543 -24.82 1.02 -2.36
CA PHE A 543 -25.57 1.72 -3.41
C PHE A 543 -26.78 2.46 -2.83
N GLU A 544 -27.48 1.88 -1.85
CA GLU A 544 -28.61 2.50 -1.16
C GLU A 544 -28.22 3.79 -0.42
N ALA A 545 -26.99 3.86 0.12
CA ALA A 545 -26.48 5.10 0.74
C ALA A 545 -26.26 6.21 -0.29
N PHE A 546 -25.74 5.85 -1.46
CA PHE A 546 -25.53 6.78 -2.57
C PHE A 546 -26.86 7.30 -3.12
N VAL A 547 -27.80 6.38 -3.40
CA VAL A 547 -29.15 6.75 -3.87
C VAL A 547 -29.88 7.60 -2.83
N GLY A 548 -29.86 7.22 -1.55
CA GLY A 548 -30.50 8.00 -0.52
C GLY A 548 -29.86 9.40 -0.34
N GLY A 549 -28.54 9.51 -0.42
CA GLY A 549 -27.87 10.81 -0.45
C GLY A 549 -28.31 11.68 -1.63
N LEU A 550 -28.47 11.09 -2.82
CA LEU A 550 -28.97 11.78 -4.01
C LEU A 550 -30.43 12.24 -3.85
N GLU A 551 -31.30 11.38 -3.31
CA GLU A 551 -32.70 11.71 -3.03
C GLU A 551 -32.80 12.90 -2.05
N MET A 552 -31.98 12.92 -0.99
CA MET A 552 -31.92 14.06 -0.06
C MET A 552 -31.44 15.35 -0.75
N VAL A 553 -30.46 15.27 -1.66
CA VAL A 553 -29.98 16.43 -2.42
C VAL A 553 -31.06 16.97 -3.36
N GLN A 554 -31.80 16.09 -4.04
CA GLN A 554 -32.92 16.50 -4.92
C GLN A 554 -34.07 17.13 -4.12
N ALA A 555 -34.33 16.62 -2.91
CA ALA A 555 -35.38 17.13 -2.03
C ALA A 555 -35.10 18.53 -1.46
N ARG A 556 -33.89 19.08 -1.62
CA ARG A 556 -33.54 20.47 -1.22
C ARG A 556 -34.41 21.54 -1.89
N GLU A 557 -34.97 21.25 -3.07
CA GLU A 557 -35.91 22.18 -3.73
C GLU A 557 -37.21 22.36 -2.91
N LYS A 558 -37.59 21.36 -2.11
CA LYS A 558 -38.83 21.34 -1.33
C LYS A 558 -38.61 21.57 0.16
N TYR A 559 -37.47 21.12 0.70
CA TYR A 559 -37.16 21.21 2.13
C TYR A 559 -35.84 21.96 2.31
N GLU A 560 -35.90 23.21 2.75
CA GLU A 560 -34.73 24.07 2.95
C GLU A 560 -33.78 23.49 4.00
N GLU A 561 -34.30 22.72 4.95
CA GLU A 561 -33.53 22.14 6.05
C GLU A 561 -32.58 21.03 5.57
N LEU A 562 -32.79 20.48 4.37
CA LEU A 562 -31.87 19.54 3.72
C LEU A 562 -30.68 20.23 3.04
N CYS A 563 -30.62 21.57 3.03
CA CYS A 563 -29.51 22.36 2.49
C CYS A 563 -28.25 22.34 3.39
N ILE A 564 -27.99 21.20 4.04
CA ILE A 564 -26.80 20.92 4.84
C ILE A 564 -25.79 20.09 4.04
N PRO A 565 -24.49 20.16 4.34
CA PRO A 565 -23.48 19.27 3.80
C PRO A 565 -23.83 17.79 4.00
N LEU A 566 -23.79 17.04 2.90
CA LEU A 566 -24.04 15.59 2.84
C LEU A 566 -22.78 14.91 2.29
N VAL A 567 -22.24 13.94 3.02
CA VAL A 567 -21.08 13.15 2.60
C VAL A 567 -21.45 11.68 2.61
N VAL A 568 -21.21 10.99 1.50
CA VAL A 568 -21.37 9.54 1.40
C VAL A 568 -20.00 8.88 1.42
N ILE A 569 -19.79 7.94 2.35
CA ILE A 569 -18.61 7.07 2.41
C ILE A 569 -19.01 5.70 1.86
N PRO A 570 -18.54 5.31 0.67
CA PRO A 570 -18.88 4.02 0.07
C PRO A 570 -18.40 2.84 0.94
N ALA A 571 -19.31 1.96 1.32
CA ALA A 571 -19.04 0.75 2.08
C ALA A 571 -19.92 -0.41 1.57
N THR A 572 -19.33 -1.30 0.77
CA THR A 572 -20.01 -2.50 0.24
C THR A 572 -19.00 -3.56 -0.19
N CYS A 573 -19.35 -4.83 -0.06
CA CYS A 573 -18.54 -5.94 -0.58
C CYS A 573 -18.63 -6.09 -2.11
N LEU A 574 -19.61 -5.49 -2.77
CA LEU A 574 -19.87 -5.67 -4.20
C LEU A 574 -19.11 -4.66 -5.09
N GLN A 575 -18.45 -3.64 -4.51
CA GLN A 575 -17.79 -2.54 -5.23
C GLN A 575 -18.67 -1.92 -6.33
N GLN A 576 -19.98 -1.74 -6.05
CA GLN A 576 -20.99 -1.26 -7.01
C GLN A 576 -21.25 0.25 -6.94
N CYS A 577 -20.66 0.98 -5.99
CA CYS A 577 -20.79 2.42 -5.94
C CYS A 577 -19.95 3.04 -7.06
N SER A 578 -20.61 3.46 -8.14
CA SER A 578 -19.98 4.13 -9.27
C SER A 578 -19.43 5.49 -8.84
N TRP A 579 -18.14 5.73 -9.07
CA TRP A 579 -17.61 7.09 -9.15
C TRP A 579 -18.07 7.66 -10.50
N ILE A 580 -19.05 8.55 -10.49
CA ILE A 580 -19.46 9.34 -11.67
C ILE A 580 -19.18 10.80 -11.36
#